data_AF-A0A6P7SE89-F1
#
_entry.id   AF-A0A6P7SE89-F1
#
_cell.length_a   1.000
_cell.length_b   1.000
_cell.length_c   1.000
_cell.angle_alpha   90.00
_cell.angle_beta   90.00
_cell.angle_gamma   90.00
#
_symmetry.space_group_name_H-M   'P 1'
#
loop_
_entity.id
_entity.type
_entity.pdbx_description
1 polymer ?
#
loop_
_entity_poly.entity_id
_entity_poly.type
_entity_poly.pdbx_seq_one_letter_code
_entity_poly.pdbx_strand_id
1 'polypeptide(L)'
;MIKRELAKDEALKNEDWSRFLPQIKKKRISKKKATVKKVKKEYTPFPPPRPESKIDQQLASGEYFLKESERKSRQKTEIQAKTQKSILKQKEKRKQAYLVPKEVTQRSSKVNSSSDVNVEALKAKVKKIQKKKT
;
A
#
# COMPACT_ATOMS: atom_id res chain seq x y z
N MET A 1 27.78 -47.91 29.89
CA MET A 1 28.77 -48.93 29.50
C MET A 1 30.19 -48.37 29.62
N ILE A 2 30.62 -47.44 28.76
CA ILE A 2 32.00 -46.93 28.75
C ILE A 2 32.41 -46.20 30.06
N LYS A 3 31.55 -45.31 30.60
CA LYS A 3 31.84 -44.61 31.87
C LYS A 3 32.06 -45.52 33.08
N ARG A 4 31.42 -46.71 33.10
CA ARG A 4 31.50 -47.62 34.25
C ARG A 4 32.81 -48.41 34.26
N GLU A 5 33.39 -48.65 33.08
CA GLU A 5 34.70 -49.29 32.97
C GLU A 5 35.82 -48.28 33.24
N LEU A 6 35.76 -47.07 32.68
CA LEU A 6 36.75 -46.01 32.95
C LEU A 6 36.83 -45.60 34.43
N ALA A 7 35.72 -45.73 35.18
CA ALA A 7 35.69 -45.44 36.61
C ALA A 7 36.42 -46.50 37.47
N LYS A 8 36.59 -47.72 36.96
CA LYS A 8 37.31 -48.79 37.66
C LYS A 8 38.83 -48.61 37.52
N ASP A 9 39.28 -47.94 36.47
CA ASP A 9 40.71 -47.69 36.21
C ASP A 9 41.25 -46.58 37.12
N GLU A 10 42.08 -46.94 38.10
CA GLU A 10 42.56 -46.00 39.13
C GLU A 10 43.38 -44.84 38.57
N ALA A 11 44.10 -45.07 37.46
CA ALA A 11 44.89 -44.06 36.78
C ALA A 11 44.06 -42.96 36.11
N LEU A 12 42.84 -43.28 35.65
CA LEU A 12 41.98 -42.34 34.91
C LEU A 12 40.89 -41.71 35.79
N LYS A 13 40.78 -42.06 37.08
CA LYS A 13 39.76 -41.54 38.01
C LYS A 13 39.79 -40.01 38.15
N ASN A 14 40.97 -39.41 38.06
CA ASN A 14 41.18 -37.97 38.29
C ASN A 14 41.24 -37.15 36.97
N GLU A 15 41.07 -37.79 35.83
CA GLU A 15 41.22 -37.15 34.51
C GLU A 15 39.87 -36.98 33.77
N ASP A 16 39.86 -36.09 32.77
CA ASP A 16 38.67 -35.86 31.94
C ASP A 16 38.43 -37.01 30.94
N TRP A 17 37.30 -37.71 31.10
CA TRP A 17 36.90 -38.81 30.22
C TRP A 17 36.34 -38.38 28.86
N SER A 18 36.31 -37.08 28.55
CA SER A 18 35.74 -36.54 27.30
C SER A 18 36.34 -37.11 26.01
N ARG A 19 37.57 -37.64 26.05
CA ARG A 19 38.23 -38.30 24.90
C ARG A 19 37.71 -39.72 24.62
N PHE A 20 37.20 -40.40 25.65
CA PHE A 20 36.67 -41.76 25.54
C PHE A 20 35.14 -41.78 25.41
N LEU A 21 34.50 -40.63 25.60
CA LEU A 21 33.05 -40.48 25.47
C LEU A 21 32.67 -39.98 24.08
N PRO A 22 31.65 -40.59 23.44
CA PRO A 22 31.15 -40.10 22.16
C PRO A 22 30.74 -38.61 22.23
N GLN A 23 31.30 -37.77 21.37
CA GLN A 23 30.96 -36.35 21.30
C GLN A 23 29.63 -36.15 20.55
N ILE A 24 28.53 -36.10 21.30
CA ILE A 24 27.19 -35.89 20.72
C ILE A 24 27.01 -34.40 20.38
N LYS A 25 27.12 -34.06 19.08
CA LYS A 25 26.83 -32.72 18.59
C LYS A 25 25.35 -32.39 18.76
N LYS A 26 25.02 -31.27 19.41
CA LYS A 26 23.63 -30.79 19.54
C LYS A 26 23.05 -30.47 18.16
N LYS A 27 22.17 -31.33 17.65
CA LYS A 27 21.44 -31.08 16.40
C LYS A 27 20.33 -30.05 16.65
N ARG A 28 20.48 -28.82 16.15
CA ARG A 28 19.38 -27.84 16.12
C ARG A 28 18.43 -28.23 14.99
N ILE A 29 17.31 -28.88 15.34
CA ILE A 29 16.27 -29.22 14.37
C ILE A 29 15.50 -27.94 14.03
N SER A 30 15.39 -27.61 12.75
CA SER A 30 14.60 -26.45 12.30
C SER A 30 13.12 -26.70 12.58
N LYS A 31 12.54 -25.92 13.50
CA LYS A 31 11.09 -25.92 13.70
C LYS A 31 10.47 -25.18 12.52
N LYS A 32 9.59 -25.83 11.76
CA LYS A 32 8.81 -25.17 10.71
C LYS A 32 7.96 -24.07 11.36
N LYS A 33 8.10 -22.82 10.88
CA LYS A 33 7.26 -21.70 11.35
C LYS A 33 5.80 -22.01 11.01
N ALA A 34 4.88 -21.79 11.94
CA ALA A 34 3.45 -21.93 11.70
C ALA A 34 3.03 -20.90 10.64
N THR A 35 2.73 -21.36 9.43
CA THR A 35 2.17 -20.52 8.36
C THR A 35 0.66 -20.41 8.56
N VAL A 36 0.11 -19.20 8.33
CA VAL A 36 -1.33 -18.98 8.31
C VAL A 36 -1.95 -19.93 7.29
N LYS A 37 -2.87 -20.78 7.75
CA LYS A 37 -3.56 -21.76 6.90
C LYS A 37 -4.37 -20.99 5.85
N LYS A 38 -4.01 -21.15 4.57
CA LYS A 38 -4.81 -20.60 3.47
C LYS A 38 -6.19 -21.25 3.50
N VAL A 39 -7.25 -20.44 3.55
CA VAL A 39 -8.63 -20.91 3.45
C VAL A 39 -8.80 -21.69 2.14
N LYS A 40 -9.40 -22.88 2.21
CA LYS A 40 -9.64 -23.71 1.03
C LYS A 40 -10.70 -23.04 0.15
N LYS A 41 -10.50 -23.05 -1.16
CA LYS A 41 -11.50 -22.57 -2.11
C LYS A 41 -12.73 -23.49 -2.04
N GLU A 42 -13.92 -22.90 -2.13
CA GLU A 42 -15.17 -23.64 -2.24
C GLU A 42 -15.14 -24.58 -3.45
N TYR A 43 -15.75 -25.75 -3.30
CA TYR A 43 -15.75 -26.77 -4.35
C TYR A 43 -16.64 -26.32 -5.50
N THR A 44 -16.03 -26.16 -6.68
CA THR A 44 -16.74 -25.86 -7.92
C THR A 44 -16.77 -27.12 -8.78
N PRO A 45 -17.94 -27.67 -9.13
CA PRO A 45 -18.04 -28.94 -9.88
C PRO A 45 -17.55 -28.82 -11.33
N PHE A 46 -17.56 -27.61 -11.89
CA PHE A 46 -17.07 -27.35 -13.24
C PHE A 46 -15.59 -26.97 -13.22
N PRO A 47 -14.81 -27.44 -14.20
CA PRO A 47 -13.44 -26.99 -14.36
C PRO A 47 -13.40 -25.49 -14.70
N PRO A 48 -12.31 -24.78 -14.37
CA PRO A 48 -12.12 -23.42 -14.86
C PRO A 48 -12.00 -23.40 -16.39
N PRO A 49 -12.34 -22.28 -17.05
CA PRO A 49 -12.17 -22.14 -18.48
C PRO A 49 -10.70 -22.29 -18.87
N ARG A 50 -10.45 -22.84 -20.07
CA ARG A 50 -9.09 -22.91 -20.63
C ARG A 50 -8.59 -21.50 -20.92
N PRO A 51 -7.31 -21.18 -20.64
CA PRO A 51 -6.75 -19.91 -21.06
C PRO A 51 -6.74 -19.82 -22.59
N GLU A 52 -7.03 -18.63 -23.11
CA GLU A 52 -7.03 -18.36 -24.55
C GLU A 52 -5.63 -18.55 -25.14
N SER A 53 -5.56 -19.11 -26.35
CA SER A 53 -4.27 -19.22 -27.06
C SER A 53 -3.81 -17.84 -27.52
N LYS A 54 -2.50 -17.70 -27.82
CA LYS A 54 -1.97 -16.43 -28.37
C LYS A 54 -2.67 -16.03 -29.67
N ILE A 55 -3.08 -17.02 -30.46
CA ILE A 55 -3.79 -16.80 -31.73
C ILE A 55 -5.19 -16.26 -31.43
N ASP A 56 -5.91 -16.87 -30.49
CA ASP A 56 -7.26 -16.42 -30.10
C ASP A 56 -7.24 -15.00 -29.54
N GLN A 57 -6.25 -14.67 -28.70
CA GLN A 57 -6.08 -13.31 -28.16
C GLN A 57 -5.82 -12.29 -29.29
N GLN A 58 -5.01 -12.64 -30.29
CA GLN A 58 -4.73 -11.78 -31.44
C GLN A 58 -5.93 -11.65 -32.39
N LEU A 59 -6.73 -12.71 -32.52
CA LEU A 59 -7.97 -12.69 -33.30
C LEU A 59 -9.02 -11.81 -32.60
N ALA A 60 -9.19 -11.97 -31.29
CA ALA A 60 -10.09 -11.17 -30.46
C ALA A 60 -9.72 -9.68 -30.44
N SER A 61 -8.42 -9.36 -30.41
CA SER A 61 -7.95 -7.96 -30.50
C SER A 61 -7.99 -7.39 -31.93
N GLY A 62 -8.22 -8.24 -32.95
CA GLY A 62 -8.11 -7.89 -34.37
C GLY A 62 -6.69 -7.60 -34.83
N GLU A 63 -5.68 -7.77 -33.97
CA GLU A 63 -4.27 -7.54 -34.31
C GLU A 63 -3.75 -8.61 -35.28
N TYR A 64 -4.31 -9.83 -35.24
CA TYR A 64 -3.85 -10.96 -36.05
C TYR A 64 -3.72 -10.60 -37.54
N PHE A 65 -4.67 -9.83 -38.07
CA PHE A 65 -4.71 -9.43 -39.47
C PHE A 65 -3.79 -8.25 -39.82
N LEU A 66 -3.31 -7.49 -38.84
CA LEU A 66 -2.40 -6.36 -39.09
C LEU A 66 -1.00 -6.85 -39.46
N LYS A 67 -0.38 -6.17 -40.44
CA LYS A 67 1.01 -6.43 -40.81
C LYS A 67 1.94 -6.01 -39.66
N GLU A 68 3.11 -6.64 -39.57
CA GLU A 68 4.07 -6.35 -38.48
C GLU A 68 4.52 -4.89 -38.46
N SER A 69 4.62 -4.24 -39.64
CA SER A 69 4.93 -2.81 -39.77
C SER A 69 3.86 -1.91 -39.13
N GLU A 70 2.58 -2.23 -39.35
CA GLU A 70 1.44 -1.49 -38.80
C GLU A 70 1.35 -1.65 -37.28
N ARG A 71 1.56 -2.88 -36.79
CA ARG A 71 1.65 -3.17 -35.36
C ARG A 71 2.76 -2.36 -34.70
N LYS A 72 3.96 -2.37 -35.28
CA LYS A 72 5.12 -1.58 -34.80
C LYS A 72 4.84 -0.07 -34.83
N SER A 73 4.16 0.43 -35.86
CA SER A 73 3.75 1.83 -35.94
C SER A 73 2.79 2.21 -34.80
N ARG A 74 1.74 1.41 -34.56
CA ARG A 74 0.80 1.62 -33.45
C ARG A 74 1.47 1.57 -32.07
N GLN A 75 2.41 0.64 -31.86
CA GLN A 75 3.16 0.58 -30.61
C GLN A 75 4.02 1.85 -30.40
N LYS A 76 4.67 2.34 -31.46
CA LYS A 76 5.46 3.59 -31.39
C LYS A 76 4.59 4.79 -31.06
N THR A 77 3.41 4.94 -31.67
CA THR A 77 2.51 6.06 -31.38
C THR A 77 1.99 6.00 -29.94
N GLU A 78 1.69 4.81 -29.43
CA GLU A 78 1.28 4.62 -28.04
C GLU A 78 2.39 5.01 -27.05
N ILE A 79 3.63 4.60 -27.31
CA ILE A 79 4.81 4.96 -26.50
C ILE A 79 5.02 6.48 -26.52
N GLN A 80 4.92 7.12 -27.68
CA GLN A 80 5.03 8.57 -27.80
C GLN A 80 3.95 9.29 -27.00
N ALA A 81 2.69 8.85 -27.09
CA ALA A 81 1.59 9.41 -26.33
C ALA A 81 1.78 9.26 -24.80
N LYS A 82 2.24 8.09 -24.33
CA LYS A 82 2.58 7.86 -22.91
C LYS A 82 3.72 8.79 -22.45
N THR A 83 4.74 8.95 -23.29
CA THR A 83 5.88 9.83 -23.02
C THR A 83 5.44 11.28 -22.90
N GLN A 84 4.63 11.77 -23.85
CA GLN A 84 4.05 13.12 -23.81
C GLN A 84 3.23 13.35 -22.53
N LYS A 85 2.36 12.40 -22.15
CA LYS A 85 1.59 12.46 -20.89
C LYS A 85 2.49 12.56 -19.66
N SER A 86 3.57 11.76 -19.61
CA SER A 86 4.55 11.81 -18.51
C SER A 86 5.25 13.16 -18.42
N ILE A 87 5.70 13.70 -19.56
CA ILE A 87 6.33 15.03 -19.64
C ILE A 87 5.38 16.12 -19.14
N LEU A 88 4.11 16.09 -19.56
CA LEU A 88 3.10 17.05 -19.09
C LEU A 88 2.89 16.96 -17.58
N LYS A 89 2.74 15.75 -17.04
CA LYS A 89 2.60 15.53 -15.59
C LYS A 89 3.83 16.02 -14.82
N GLN A 90 5.03 15.80 -15.34
CA GLN A 90 6.26 16.28 -14.71
C GLN A 90 6.36 17.81 -14.77
N LYS A 91 6.01 18.42 -15.90
CA LYS A 91 5.94 19.89 -16.04
C LYS A 91 4.95 20.49 -15.05
N GLU A 92 3.77 19.90 -14.90
CA GLU A 92 2.77 20.33 -13.93
C GLU A 92 3.29 20.26 -12.50
N LYS A 93 3.88 19.12 -12.09
CA LYS A 93 4.51 18.99 -10.78
C LYS A 93 5.59 20.04 -10.52
N ARG A 94 6.44 20.34 -11.52
CA ARG A 94 7.46 21.39 -11.42
C ARG A 94 6.84 22.78 -11.25
N LYS A 95 5.76 23.09 -12.00
CA LYS A 95 5.03 24.36 -11.87
C LYS A 95 4.43 24.52 -10.47
N GLN A 96 3.84 23.46 -9.92
CA GLN A 96 3.28 23.48 -8.57
C GLN A 96 4.35 23.77 -7.51
N ALA A 97 5.56 23.20 -7.66
CA ALA A 97 6.67 23.48 -6.74
C ALA A 97 7.21 24.92 -6.85
N TYR A 98 6.98 25.61 -7.97
CA TYR A 98 7.41 26.99 -8.18
C TYR A 98 6.41 28.01 -7.60
N LEU A 99 5.15 27.63 -7.41
CA LEU A 99 4.19 28.46 -6.71
C LEU A 99 4.56 28.51 -5.24
N VAL A 100 4.77 29.72 -4.72
CA VAL A 100 4.98 29.91 -3.28
C VAL A 100 3.74 29.35 -2.56
N PRO A 101 3.92 28.47 -1.55
CA PRO A 101 2.81 27.98 -0.75
C PRO A 101 1.99 29.15 -0.24
N LYS A 102 0.67 29.13 -0.47
CA LYS A 102 -0.20 30.20 0.01
C LYS A 102 -0.02 30.32 1.52
N GLU A 103 0.51 31.45 1.96
CA GLU A 103 0.65 31.74 3.37
C GLU A 103 -0.72 31.58 4.02
N VAL A 104 -0.79 30.68 5.00
CA VAL A 104 -1.95 30.59 5.86
C VAL A 104 -1.90 31.87 6.67
N THR A 105 -2.65 32.89 6.25
CA THR A 105 -2.96 34.01 7.13
C THR A 105 -3.48 33.37 8.41
N GLN A 106 -2.69 33.42 9.49
CA GLN A 106 -3.23 33.11 10.80
C GLN A 106 -4.45 34.01 10.91
N ARG A 107 -5.62 33.39 10.98
CA ARG A 107 -6.88 34.13 11.07
C ARG A 107 -6.76 34.94 12.36
N SER A 108 -6.34 36.20 12.26
CA SER A 108 -6.87 37.21 13.15
C SER A 108 -8.37 37.06 13.01
N SER A 109 -9.01 36.76 14.14
CA SER A 109 -10.44 36.57 14.27
C SER A 109 -11.16 37.63 13.44
N LYS A 110 -11.62 37.22 12.25
CA LYS A 110 -12.50 38.07 11.46
C LYS A 110 -13.82 38.02 12.21
N VAL A 111 -13.96 38.98 13.13
CA VAL A 111 -15.23 39.36 13.73
C VAL A 111 -16.20 39.48 12.56
N ASN A 112 -17.17 38.58 12.51
CA ASN A 112 -18.24 38.65 11.56
C ASN A 112 -19.02 39.94 11.86
N SER A 113 -18.67 41.04 11.20
CA SER A 113 -19.60 42.13 10.97
C SER A 113 -20.62 41.63 9.95
N SER A 114 -21.44 40.66 10.35
CA SER A 114 -22.68 40.37 9.65
C SER A 114 -23.54 41.61 9.85
N SER A 115 -23.64 42.45 8.82
CA SER A 115 -24.49 43.63 8.77
C SER A 115 -25.98 43.26 8.65
N ASP A 116 -26.39 42.18 9.31
CA ASP A 116 -27.78 41.74 9.37
C ASP A 116 -28.42 42.22 10.68
N VAL A 117 -28.45 43.55 10.83
CA VAL A 117 -29.22 44.20 11.89
C VAL A 117 -30.57 44.54 11.29
N ASN A 118 -31.64 43.88 11.75
CA ASN A 118 -32.99 44.08 11.21
C ASN A 118 -33.55 45.46 11.60
N VAL A 119 -33.31 46.47 10.75
CA VAL A 119 -33.68 47.89 10.96
C VAL A 119 -35.20 48.07 11.03
N GLU A 120 -35.97 47.24 10.32
CA GLU A 120 -37.44 47.29 10.34
C GLU A 120 -38.01 46.89 11.69
N ALA A 121 -37.48 45.82 12.30
CA ALA A 121 -37.86 45.39 13.64
C ALA A 121 -37.56 46.47 14.69
N LEU A 122 -36.43 47.17 14.55
CA LEU A 122 -36.05 48.26 15.46
C LEU A 122 -36.97 49.47 15.32
N LYS A 123 -37.28 49.89 14.08
CA LYS A 123 -38.24 50.99 13.79
C LYS A 123 -39.64 50.67 14.32
N ALA A 124 -40.11 49.43 14.17
CA ALA A 124 -41.40 48.99 14.71
C ALA A 124 -41.44 49.05 16.24
N LYS A 125 -40.34 48.68 16.91
CA LYS A 125 -40.21 48.79 18.38
C LYS A 125 -40.24 50.23 18.87
N VAL A 126 -39.49 51.13 18.22
CA VAL A 126 -39.47 52.56 18.58
C VAL A 126 -40.86 53.20 18.38
N LYS A 127 -41.55 52.90 17.27
CA LYS A 127 -42.90 53.42 17.01
C LYS A 127 -43.93 52.91 18.03
N LYS A 128 -43.82 51.67 18.50
CA LYS A 128 -44.65 51.14 19.61
C LYS A 128 -44.38 51.87 20.92
N ILE A 129 -43.13 52.21 21.22
CA ILE A 129 -42.75 52.92 22.44
C ILE A 129 -43.25 54.38 22.41
N GLN A 130 -43.16 55.05 21.25
CA GLN A 130 -43.68 56.41 21.08
C GLN A 130 -45.20 56.47 21.23
N LYS A 131 -45.94 55.50 20.68
CA LYS A 131 -47.40 55.41 20.86
C LYS A 131 -47.85 55.07 22.28
N LYS A 132 -46.97 54.54 23.13
CA LYS A 132 -47.24 54.29 24.56
C LYS A 132 -46.94 55.50 25.46
N LYS A 133 -46.29 56.55 24.92
CA LYS A 133 -45.94 57.77 25.64
C LYS A 133 -46.87 58.95 25.31
N THR A 134 -47.98 58.68 24.64
CA THR A 134 -49.09 59.62 24.39
C THR A 134 -50.36 59.04 24.98
#